data_AF-A0A924AN30-F1
#
_entry.id   AF-A0A924AN30-F1
#
_cell.length_a   1.000
_cell.length_b   1.000
_cell.length_c   1.000
_cell.angle_alpha   90.00
_cell.angle_beta   90.00
_cell.angle_gamma   90.00
#
_symmetry.space_group_name_H-M   'P 1'
#
loop_
_entity.id
_entity.type
_entity.pdbx_description
1 polymer ?
#
loop_
_entity_poly.entity_id
_entity_poly.type
_entity_poly.pdbx_seq_one_letter_code
_entity_poly.pdbx_strand_id
1 'polypeptide(L)'
;MFIEKEKGQYFALFFFSNNKLGFEKMLEAKWKIDETNGHGFKVNVTKNENTLFENLDHDDYTNVLFEEIERRGRMTNQEIFDFGLNNNHLPKHSVKVLQQLKRDKKVNVITEEGIKSFGMYIDDNHEKQVYFTPNI
;
A
#
# COMPACT_ATOMS: atom_id res chain seq x y z
N MET A 1 -17.52 -0.21 -21.95
CA MET A 1 -16.12 -0.47 -21.55
C MET A 1 -15.65 -1.66 -22.36
N PHE A 2 -14.75 -1.45 -23.32
CA PHE A 2 -14.17 -2.55 -24.10
C PHE A 2 -12.92 -3.01 -23.36
N ILE A 3 -12.89 -4.29 -23.00
CA ILE A 3 -11.74 -4.89 -22.35
C ILE A 3 -10.82 -5.37 -23.46
N GLU A 4 -9.68 -4.71 -23.61
CA GLU A 4 -8.71 -5.01 -24.66
C GLU A 4 -7.44 -5.60 -24.03
N LYS A 5 -6.94 -6.68 -24.63
CA LYS A 5 -5.66 -7.28 -24.23
C LYS A 5 -4.50 -6.47 -24.78
N GLU A 6 -3.36 -6.50 -24.11
CA GLU A 6 -2.14 -5.89 -24.66
C GLU A 6 -1.73 -6.59 -25.98
N LYS A 7 -1.27 -5.80 -26.94
CA LYS A 7 -0.86 -6.30 -28.26
C LYS A 7 0.44 -7.11 -28.08
N GLY A 8 0.37 -8.42 -28.35
CA GLY A 8 1.48 -9.37 -28.11
C GLY A 8 1.29 -10.32 -26.93
N GLN A 9 0.29 -10.09 -26.06
CA GLN A 9 -0.12 -11.05 -25.04
C GLN A 9 -1.11 -12.06 -25.63
N TYR A 10 -0.76 -13.36 -25.61
CA TYR A 10 -1.59 -14.42 -26.20
C TYR A 10 -2.59 -15.03 -25.21
N PHE A 11 -2.32 -14.96 -23.91
CA PHE A 11 -3.17 -15.50 -22.86
C PHE A 11 -3.47 -14.42 -21.84
N ALA A 12 -4.74 -14.33 -21.43
CA ALA A 12 -5.22 -13.39 -20.42
C ALA A 12 -6.23 -14.10 -19.50
N LEU A 13 -6.28 -13.68 -18.24
CA LEU A 13 -7.28 -14.10 -17.27
C LEU A 13 -8.10 -12.88 -16.85
N PHE A 14 -9.41 -12.94 -17.04
CA PHE A 14 -10.34 -11.92 -16.58
C PHE A 14 -11.08 -12.42 -15.34
N PHE A 15 -11.14 -11.59 -14.31
CA PHE A 15 -11.85 -11.89 -13.07
C PHE A 15 -12.86 -10.78 -12.77
N PHE A 16 -14.09 -11.17 -12.47
CA PHE A 16 -15.16 -10.29 -12.06
C PHE A 16 -15.79 -10.84 -10.79
N SER A 17 -16.06 -9.96 -9.83
CA SER A 17 -16.83 -10.29 -8.65
C SER A 17 -17.62 -9.08 -8.19
N ASN A 18 -18.86 -9.33 -7.74
CA ASN A 18 -19.70 -8.31 -7.12
C ASN A 18 -19.47 -8.23 -5.60
N ASN A 19 -18.59 -9.07 -5.04
CA ASN A 19 -18.28 -9.14 -3.62
C ASN A 19 -16.84 -8.68 -3.38
N LYS A 20 -16.65 -7.72 -2.47
CA LYS A 20 -15.34 -7.18 -2.07
C LYS A 20 -14.36 -8.27 -1.65
N LEU A 21 -14.83 -9.30 -0.95
CA LEU A 21 -14.01 -10.45 -0.54
C LEU A 21 -13.46 -11.22 -1.75
N GLY A 22 -14.23 -11.33 -2.84
CA GLY A 22 -13.77 -11.96 -4.06
C GLY A 22 -12.64 -11.18 -4.73
N PHE A 23 -12.74 -9.85 -4.72
CA PHE A 23 -11.68 -8.97 -5.21
C PHE A 23 -10.41 -9.07 -4.35
N GLU A 24 -10.55 -9.09 -3.03
CA GLU A 24 -9.45 -9.29 -2.09
C GLU A 24 -8.72 -10.63 -2.33
N LYS A 25 -9.46 -11.73 -2.48
CA LYS A 25 -8.85 -13.06 -2.76
C LYS A 25 -8.16 -13.13 -4.11
N MET A 26 -8.66 -12.43 -5.13
CA MET A 26 -7.96 -12.31 -6.41
C MET A 26 -6.63 -11.57 -6.24
N LEU A 27 -6.61 -10.47 -5.48
CA LEU A 27 -5.39 -9.73 -5.18
C LEU A 27 -4.39 -10.59 -4.41
N GLU A 28 -4.83 -11.32 -3.37
CA GLU A 28 -3.98 -12.26 -2.63
C GLU A 28 -3.31 -13.28 -3.56
N ALA A 29 -4.07 -13.86 -4.49
CA ALA A 29 -3.55 -14.82 -5.45
C ALA A 29 -2.52 -14.17 -6.40
N LYS A 30 -2.77 -12.93 -6.83
CA LYS A 30 -1.86 -12.17 -7.70
C LYS A 30 -0.53 -11.89 -6.99
N TRP A 31 -0.57 -11.48 -5.73
CA TRP A 31 0.61 -11.25 -4.89
C TRP A 31 1.40 -12.52 -4.58
N LYS A 32 0.74 -13.69 -4.47
CA LYS A 32 1.45 -14.97 -4.30
C LYS A 32 2.26 -15.39 -5.54
N ILE A 33 1.86 -14.93 -6.73
CA ILE A 33 2.51 -15.30 -8.00
C ILE A 33 3.64 -14.32 -8.33
N ASP A 34 3.50 -13.06 -7.94
CA ASP A 34 4.51 -12.01 -8.10
C ASP A 34 4.57 -11.20 -6.79
N GLU A 35 5.41 -11.68 -5.87
CA GLU A 35 5.57 -11.10 -4.52
C GLU A 35 6.18 -9.71 -4.53
N THR A 36 6.70 -9.28 -5.68
CA THR A 36 7.55 -8.09 -5.80
C THR A 36 6.80 -6.84 -6.19
N ASN A 37 5.83 -6.91 -7.11
CA ASN A 37 5.05 -5.72 -7.49
C ASN A 37 3.55 -5.97 -7.66
N GLY A 38 3.07 -7.22 -7.63
CA GLY A 38 1.65 -7.55 -7.85
C GLY A 38 1.09 -7.00 -9.17
N HIS A 39 1.93 -6.64 -10.14
CA HIS A 39 1.55 -5.99 -11.41
C HIS A 39 1.62 -6.93 -12.61
N GLY A 40 2.07 -8.17 -12.43
CA GLY A 40 2.05 -9.21 -13.45
C GLY A 40 3.42 -9.48 -14.04
N PHE A 41 3.61 -10.73 -14.45
CA PHE A 41 4.87 -11.26 -14.94
C PHE A 41 5.19 -10.72 -16.35
N LYS A 42 6.27 -9.92 -16.49
CA LYS A 42 6.83 -9.56 -17.80
C LYS A 42 8.10 -10.38 -18.03
N VAL A 43 8.05 -11.29 -19.01
CA VAL A 43 9.21 -12.06 -19.44
C VAL A 43 10.09 -11.19 -20.33
N ASN A 44 11.14 -10.61 -19.77
CA ASN A 44 12.20 -9.99 -20.56
C ASN A 44 13.38 -10.96 -20.61
N VAL A 45 13.44 -11.77 -21.67
CA VAL A 45 14.63 -12.56 -22.01
C VAL A 45 15.64 -11.61 -22.65
N THR A 46 16.55 -11.05 -21.88
CA THR A 46 17.82 -10.58 -22.43
C THR A 46 18.92 -10.76 -21.39
N LYS A 47 19.91 -11.57 -21.76
CA LYS A 47 21.06 -11.95 -20.93
C LYS A 47 21.88 -10.69 -20.60
N ASN A 48 22.28 -10.56 -19.33
CA ASN A 48 23.28 -9.62 -18.80
C ASN A 48 22.85 -8.20 -18.41
N GLU A 49 21.72 -8.02 -17.72
CA GLU A 49 21.53 -6.80 -16.93
C GLU A 49 21.10 -7.16 -15.51
N ASN A 50 21.62 -6.38 -14.57
CA ASN A 50 21.56 -6.56 -13.12
C ASN A 50 20.16 -6.94 -12.62
N THR A 51 20.10 -7.67 -11.51
CA THR A 51 18.85 -8.18 -10.94
C THR A 51 17.78 -7.09 -10.84
N LEU A 52 16.62 -7.34 -11.43
CA LEU A 52 15.46 -6.43 -11.55
C LEU A 52 14.90 -5.92 -10.19
N PHE A 53 15.38 -6.48 -9.07
CA PHE A 53 14.99 -6.12 -7.71
C PHE A 53 16.07 -5.39 -6.92
N GLU A 54 17.12 -4.92 -7.58
CA GLU A 54 18.02 -3.97 -6.96
C GLU A 54 17.53 -2.54 -7.22
N ASN A 55 16.76 -2.03 -6.24
CA ASN A 55 16.60 -0.61 -5.91
C ASN A 55 15.58 0.22 -6.70
N LEU A 56 14.28 -0.10 -6.64
CA LEU A 56 13.24 0.89 -6.97
C LEU A 56 12.10 0.89 -5.92
N ASP A 57 12.03 2.03 -5.20
CA ASP A 57 10.88 2.67 -4.55
C ASP A 57 10.33 2.22 -3.19
N HIS A 58 11.20 1.84 -2.24
CA HIS A 58 10.80 1.90 -0.81
C HIS A 58 10.88 3.33 -0.23
N ASP A 59 11.68 4.20 -0.84
CA ASP A 59 11.84 5.60 -0.42
C ASP A 59 10.70 6.50 -0.91
N ASP A 60 10.07 6.20 -2.06
CA ASP A 60 9.01 7.02 -2.64
C ASP A 60 7.73 6.99 -1.79
N TYR A 61 7.24 5.80 -1.42
CA TYR A 61 6.02 5.69 -0.61
C TYR A 61 6.17 6.29 0.79
N THR A 62 7.37 6.23 1.38
CA THR A 62 7.63 6.85 2.69
C THR A 62 7.44 8.37 2.61
N ASN A 63 7.98 9.00 1.58
CA ASN A 63 7.86 10.44 1.37
C ASN A 63 6.41 10.81 1.01
N VAL A 64 5.80 10.09 0.06
CA VAL A 64 4.42 10.34 -0.39
C VAL A 64 3.40 10.21 0.75
N LEU A 65 3.55 9.19 1.61
CA LEU A 65 2.66 9.03 2.77
C LEU A 65 2.88 10.15 3.80
N PHE A 66 4.13 10.53 4.05
CA PHE A 66 4.44 11.57 5.01
C PHE A 66 3.95 12.95 4.53
N GLU A 67 4.21 13.31 3.28
CA GLU A 67 3.73 14.54 2.66
C GLU A 67 2.20 14.64 2.70
N GLU A 68 1.48 13.54 2.49
CA GLU A 68 0.02 13.53 2.59
C GLU A 68 -0.46 13.75 4.04
N ILE A 69 0.22 13.16 5.03
CA ILE A 69 -0.05 13.39 6.46
C ILE A 69 0.21 14.86 6.82
N GLU A 70 1.31 15.44 6.36
CA GLU A 70 1.63 16.86 6.58
C GLU A 70 0.59 17.77 5.91
N ARG A 71 0.25 17.50 4.65
CA ARG A 71 -0.71 18.28 3.88
C ARG A 71 -2.10 18.28 4.52
N ARG A 72 -2.54 17.16 5.09
CA ARG A 72 -3.83 17.06 5.79
C ARG A 72 -3.77 17.50 7.25
N GLY A 73 -2.59 17.50 7.87
CA GLY A 73 -2.36 17.78 9.29
C GLY A 73 -2.85 16.67 10.24
N ARG A 74 -3.80 15.84 9.81
CA ARG A 74 -4.25 14.62 10.51
C ARG A 74 -4.84 13.63 9.52
N MET A 75 -4.58 12.34 9.73
CA MET A 75 -5.21 11.25 8.98
C MET A 75 -5.66 10.16 9.94
N THR A 76 -6.81 9.55 9.68
CA THR A 76 -7.28 8.35 10.40
C THR A 76 -6.58 7.09 9.91
N ASN A 77 -6.63 6.02 10.70
CA ASN A 77 -6.18 4.69 10.27
C ASN A 77 -6.91 4.17 9.03
N GLN A 78 -8.20 4.46 8.88
CA GLN A 78 -8.95 4.12 7.66
C GLN A 78 -8.44 4.92 6.45
N GLU A 79 -8.20 6.22 6.59
CA GLU A 79 -7.66 7.03 5.49
C GLU A 79 -6.26 6.59 5.08
N ILE A 80 -5.42 6.18 6.03
CA ILE A 80 -4.11 5.61 5.74
C ILE A 80 -4.24 4.26 5.02
N PHE A 81 -5.18 3.42 5.44
CA PHE A 81 -5.48 2.14 4.78
C PHE A 81 -5.91 2.39 3.33
N ASP A 82 -6.90 3.25 3.10
CA ASP A 82 -7.41 3.59 1.77
C ASP A 82 -6.31 4.23 0.90
N PHE A 83 -5.50 5.12 1.48
CA PHE A 83 -4.38 5.75 0.79
C PHE A 83 -3.31 4.73 0.38
N GLY A 84 -2.97 3.79 1.27
CA GLY A 84 -2.07 2.69 0.95
C GLY A 84 -2.58 1.88 -0.23
N LEU A 85 -3.84 1.45 -0.19
CA LEU A 85 -4.44 0.67 -1.29
C LEU A 85 -4.46 1.44 -2.62
N ASN A 86 -4.83 2.72 -2.59
CA ASN A 86 -4.85 3.57 -3.79
C ASN A 86 -3.45 3.79 -4.40
N ASN A 87 -2.39 3.63 -3.59
CA ASN A 87 -1.01 3.67 -4.03
C ASN A 87 -0.40 2.27 -4.22
N ASN A 88 -1.20 1.20 -4.35
CA ASN A 88 -0.75 -0.19 -4.51
C ASN A 88 0.04 -0.79 -3.33
N HIS A 89 -0.14 -0.26 -2.12
CA HIS A 89 0.52 -0.72 -0.91
C HIS A 89 -0.45 -1.49 0.00
N LEU A 90 -0.01 -2.66 0.46
CA LEU A 90 -0.71 -3.44 1.47
C LEU A 90 -0.58 -2.77 2.85
N PRO A 91 -1.51 -3.03 3.79
CA PRO A 91 -1.46 -2.44 5.13
C PRO A 91 -0.14 -2.66 5.88
N LYS A 92 0.48 -3.84 5.70
CA LYS A 92 1.80 -4.16 6.28
C LYS A 92 2.90 -3.19 5.82
N HIS A 93 2.80 -2.63 4.61
CA HIS A 93 3.76 -1.65 4.09
C HIS A 93 3.55 -0.29 4.78
N SER A 94 2.31 0.18 4.88
CA SER A 94 1.97 1.41 5.61
C SER A 94 2.38 1.33 7.08
N VAL A 95 2.17 0.18 7.73
CA VAL A 95 2.65 -0.04 9.11
C VAL A 95 4.17 0.06 9.19
N LYS A 96 4.93 -0.55 8.26
CA LYS A 96 6.39 -0.47 8.23
C LYS A 96 6.88 0.98 8.07
N VAL A 97 6.26 1.74 7.18
CA VAL A 97 6.57 3.17 6.95
C VAL A 97 6.25 4.00 8.18
N LEU A 98 5.05 3.86 8.75
CA LEU A 98 4.62 4.60 9.94
C LEU A 98 5.49 4.29 11.17
N GLN A 99 5.97 3.05 11.31
CA GLN A 99 6.94 2.69 12.34
C GLN A 99 8.27 3.42 12.13
N GLN A 100 8.75 3.52 10.90
CA GLN A 100 9.94 4.31 10.57
C GLN A 100 9.73 5.80 10.91
N LEU A 101 8.64 6.40 10.44
CA LEU A 101 8.31 7.81 10.71
C LEU A 101 8.14 8.12 12.21
N LYS A 102 7.60 7.17 12.98
CA LYS A 102 7.49 7.27 14.45
C LYS A 102 8.86 7.21 15.12
N ARG A 103 9.76 6.33 14.67
CA ARG A 103 11.15 6.27 15.16
C ARG A 103 11.90 7.56 14.88
N ASP A 104 11.70 8.13 13.69
CA ASP A 104 12.30 9.39 13.26
C ASP A 104 11.62 10.61 13.89
N LYS A 105 10.63 10.38 14.76
CA LYS A 105 9.83 11.42 15.44
C LYS A 105 9.15 12.38 14.46
N LYS A 106 8.85 11.97 13.23
CA LYS A 106 8.13 12.76 12.23
C LYS A 106 6.61 12.69 12.39
N VAL A 107 6.10 11.57 12.91
CA VAL A 107 4.66 11.33 13.07
C VAL A 107 4.34 10.83 14.48
N ASN A 108 3.25 11.34 15.04
CA ASN A 108 2.61 10.82 16.25
C ASN A 108 1.36 10.01 15.91
N VAL A 109 1.04 9.06 16.78
CA VAL A 109 -0.21 8.30 16.75
C VAL A 109 -0.98 8.59 18.03
N ILE A 110 -2.17 9.15 17.89
CA ILE A 110 -3.03 9.54 19.02
C ILE A 110 -4.43 8.93 18.87
N THR A 111 -5.11 8.69 19.99
CA THR A 111 -6.54 8.38 20.01
C THR A 111 -7.35 9.66 19.74
N GLU A 112 -8.66 9.52 19.60
CA GLU A 112 -9.58 10.67 19.49
C GLU A 112 -9.45 11.64 20.68
N GLU A 113 -9.16 11.10 21.87
CA GLU A 113 -8.95 11.86 23.11
C GLU A 113 -7.55 12.52 23.18
N GLY A 114 -6.72 12.37 22.15
CA GLY A 114 -5.36 12.93 22.12
C GLY A 114 -4.32 12.11 22.90
N ILE A 115 -4.68 10.93 23.38
CA ILE A 115 -3.77 10.05 24.13
C ILE A 115 -2.87 9.30 23.16
N LYS A 116 -1.57 9.20 23.46
CA LYS A 116 -0.62 8.45 22.61
C LYS A 116 -1.05 6.98 22.49
N SER A 117 -1.20 6.52 21.24
CA SER A 117 -1.48 5.13 20.92
C SER A 117 -0.21 4.39 20.47
N PHE A 118 -0.08 3.14 20.93
CA PHE A 118 0.94 2.21 20.43
C PHE A 118 0.46 1.45 19.20
N GLY A 119 -0.84 1.12 19.14
CA GLY A 119 -1.46 0.42 18.01
C GLY A 119 -1.80 1.37 16.86
N MET A 120 -1.56 0.91 15.63
CA MET A 120 -1.81 1.68 14.40
C MET A 120 -3.08 1.25 13.67
N TYR A 121 -3.51 -0.01 13.82
CA TYR A 121 -4.86 -0.45 13.40
C TYR A 121 -5.17 -0.18 11.92
N ILE A 122 -4.19 -0.41 11.03
CA ILE A 122 -4.35 -0.19 9.59
C ILE A 122 -5.01 -1.44 8.99
N ASP A 123 -6.33 -1.44 8.97
CA ASP A 123 -7.18 -2.46 8.35
C ASP A 123 -8.55 -1.85 7.97
N ASP A 124 -9.35 -2.58 7.20
CA ASP A 124 -10.66 -2.11 6.74
C ASP A 124 -11.69 -2.13 7.87
N ASN A 125 -12.25 -0.96 8.18
CA ASN A 125 -13.29 -0.74 9.19
C ASN A 125 -12.89 -1.18 10.61
N HIS A 126 -11.65 -0.91 11.04
CA HIS A 126 -11.31 -1.18 12.43
C HIS A 126 -12.20 -0.39 13.41
N GLU A 127 -12.78 -1.08 14.39
CA GLU A 127 -13.54 -0.46 15.49
C GLU A 127 -12.78 0.65 16.24
N LYS A 128 -11.45 0.56 16.34
CA LYS A 128 -10.63 1.56 17.02
C LYS A 128 -10.09 2.58 16.04
N GLN A 129 -10.50 3.84 16.21
CA GLN A 129 -9.94 4.94 15.45
C GLN A 129 -8.70 5.52 16.12
N VAL A 130 -7.65 5.70 15.32
CA VAL A 130 -6.44 6.43 15.71
C VAL A 130 -6.09 7.43 14.62
N TYR A 131 -5.39 8.48 15.03
CA TYR A 131 -5.02 9.59 14.19
C TYR A 131 -3.50 9.70 14.10
N PHE A 132 -3.03 9.91 12.87
CA PHE A 132 -1.64 10.16 12.53
C PHE A 132 -1.46 11.65 12.28
N THR A 133 -0.62 12.29 13.07
CA THR A 133 -0.36 13.73 12.97
C THR A 133 1.13 13.98 12.80
N PRO A 134 1.55 14.98 12.01
CA PRO A 134 2.96 15.36 11.92
C PRO A 134 3.43 15.92 13.27
N ASN A 135 4.71 15.71 13.58
CA ASN A 135 5.39 16.38 14.69
C ASN A 135 5.99 17.68 14.15
N ILE A 136 5.37 18.79 14.52
CA ILE A 136 5.90 20.14 14.29
C ILE A 136 6.76 20.55 15.49
#